data_AF-A0A9D2K7F1-F1
#
_entry.id   AF-A0A9D2K7F1-F1
#
_cell.length_a   1.000
_cell.length_b   1.000
_cell.length_c   1.000
_cell.angle_alpha   90.00
_cell.angle_beta   90.00
_cell.angle_gamma   90.00
#
_symmetry.space_group_name_H-M   'P 1'
#
loop_
_entity.id
_entity.type
_entity.pdbx_description
1 polymer ?
#
loop_
_entity_poly.entity_id
_entity_poly.type
_entity_poly.pdbx_seq_one_letter_code
_entity_poly.pdbx_strand_id
1 'polypeptide(L)' 'MQVTVSEVSKGDVNGDGKIDITDVMGLCRILARQNIGEEPNDQELLRGDMNGDGFIRIEDVMSVCRVIARQK' A
#
# COMPACT_ATOMS: atom_id res chain seq x y z
N MET A 1 -0.41 -22.47 19.38
CA MET A 1 -0.50 -22.17 17.94
C MET A 1 -0.71 -20.68 17.83
N GLN A 2 0.39 -19.93 17.71
CA GLN A 2 0.35 -18.46 17.75
C GLN A 2 -0.12 -17.99 16.37
N VAL A 3 -1.37 -17.53 16.31
CA VAL A 3 -1.87 -16.81 15.14
C VAL A 3 -1.05 -15.54 15.07
N THR A 4 -0.04 -15.50 14.20
CA THR A 4 0.61 -14.26 13.80
C THR A 4 -0.46 -13.50 13.03
N VAL A 5 -1.27 -12.72 13.75
CA VAL A 5 -2.02 -11.62 13.14
C VAL A 5 -0.92 -10.78 12.50
N SER A 6 -0.70 -10.97 11.20
CA SER A 6 0.10 -10.06 10.41
C SER A 6 -0.58 -8.71 10.63
N GLU A 7 -0.03 -7.87 11.52
CA GLU A 7 -0.45 -6.50 11.64
C GLU A 7 -0.35 -5.93 10.24
N VAL A 8 -1.50 -5.76 9.60
CA VAL A 8 -1.55 -5.18 8.27
C VAL A 8 -1.23 -3.72 8.47
N SER A 9 0.06 -3.39 8.39
CA SER A 9 0.55 -2.04 8.48
C SER A 9 0.09 -1.29 7.24
N LYS A 10 -0.91 -0.42 7.41
CA LYS A 10 -1.35 0.47 6.34
C LYS A 10 -0.17 1.31 5.85
N GLY A 11 0.09 1.27 4.55
CA GLY A 11 1.23 1.90 3.90
C GLY A 11 2.44 0.99 3.65
N ASP A 12 2.51 -0.19 4.28
CA ASP A 12 3.50 -1.24 3.98
C ASP A 12 2.92 -2.16 2.91
N VAL A 13 3.04 -1.71 1.67
CA VAL A 13 2.44 -2.33 0.49
C VAL A 13 3.19 -3.60 0.11
N ASN A 14 4.52 -3.61 0.30
CA ASN A 14 5.35 -4.75 -0.02
C ASN A 14 5.39 -5.82 1.10
N GLY A 15 4.95 -5.48 2.32
CA GLY A 15 4.91 -6.37 3.48
C GLY A 15 6.25 -6.61 4.16
N ASP A 16 7.22 -5.71 3.99
CA ASP A 16 8.58 -5.85 4.54
C ASP A 16 8.71 -5.32 5.98
N GLY A 17 7.63 -4.77 6.54
CA GLY A 17 7.56 -4.20 7.88
C GLY A 17 8.08 -2.77 7.98
N LYS A 18 8.41 -2.13 6.85
CA LYS A 18 8.81 -0.72 6.76
C LYS A 18 7.84 0.01 5.85
N ILE A 19 7.79 1.33 6.01
CA ILE A 19 7.03 2.22 5.13
C ILE A 19 8.05 3.14 4.49
N ASP A 20 8.49 2.80 3.29
CA ASP A 20 9.51 3.53 2.55
C ASP A 20 9.20 3.68 1.05
N ILE A 21 10.17 4.18 0.28
CA ILE A 21 10.00 4.44 -1.16
C ILE A 21 9.65 3.17 -1.95
N THR A 22 9.97 1.99 -1.42
CA THR A 22 9.64 0.69 -2.01
C THR A 22 8.14 0.45 -2.02
N ASP A 23 7.40 0.92 -1.01
CA ASP A 23 5.94 0.83 -0.96
C ASP A 23 5.29 1.74 -2.00
N VAL A 24 5.85 2.92 -2.19
CA VAL A 24 5.45 3.86 -3.26
C VAL A 24 5.65 3.21 -4.63
N MET A 25 6.76 2.52 -4.85
CA MET A 25 6.99 1.77 -6.08
C MET A 25 6.00 0.60 -6.24
N GLY A 26 5.66 -0.08 -5.14
CA GLY A 26 4.64 -1.12 -5.08
C GLY A 26 3.27 -0.61 -5.54
N LEU A 27 2.82 0.52 -5.00
CA LEU A 27 1.57 1.17 -5.40
C LEU A 27 1.58 1.58 -6.88
N CYS A 28 2.67 2.20 -7.36
CA CYS A 28 2.80 2.54 -8.78
C CYS A 28 2.70 1.31 -9.69
N ARG A 29 3.25 0.16 -9.27
CA ARG A 29 3.13 -1.09 -10.00
C ARG A 29 1.69 -1.61 -10.01
N ILE A 30 0.98 -1.51 -8.89
CA ILE A 30 -0.44 -1.86 -8.80
C ILE A 30 -1.27 -0.97 -9.73
N LEU A 31 -1.05 0.34 -9.71
CA LEU A 31 -1.73 1.28 -10.62
C LEU A 31 -1.48 0.95 -12.09
N ALA A 32 -0.24 0.58 -12.44
CA ALA A 32 0.09 0.15 -13.81
C ALA A 32 -0.63 -1.15 -14.21
N ARG A 33 -0.81 -2.08 -13.27
CA ARG A 33 -1.58 -3.33 -13.46
C ARG A 33 -3.07 -3.05 -13.61
N GLN A 34 -3.63 -2.15 -12.81
CA GLN A 34 -5.02 -1.70 -12.96
C GLN A 34 -5.27 -1.08 -14.33
N ASN A 35 -4.30 -0.35 -14.88
CA ASN A 35 -4.41 0.26 -16.21
C ASN A 35 -4.46 -0.77 -17.36
N ILE A 36 -4.02 -2.01 -17.14
CA ILE A 36 -4.16 -3.12 -18.09
C ILE A 36 -5.32 -4.07 -17.74
N GLY A 37 -6.14 -3.71 -16.75
CA GLY A 37 -7.32 -4.48 -16.32
C GLY A 37 -7.06 -5.53 -15.24
N GLU A 38 -5.89 -5.52 -14.59
CA GLU A 38 -5.60 -6.36 -13.44
C GLU A 38 -5.94 -5.62 -12.12
N GLU A 39 -6.94 -6.11 -11.40
CA GLU A 39 -7.32 -5.53 -10.11
C GLU A 39 -6.37 -5.98 -8.98
N PRO A 40 -6.11 -5.10 -7.99
CA PRO A 40 -5.34 -5.46 -6.81
C PRO A 40 -6.07 -6.51 -5.96
N ASN A 41 -5.30 -7.36 -5.29
CA ASN A 41 -5.85 -8.34 -4.36
C ASN A 41 -6.31 -7.65 -3.05
N ASP A 42 -7.17 -8.33 -2.28
CA ASP A 42 -7.67 -7.81 -0.99
C ASP A 42 -6.54 -7.38 -0.02
N GLN A 43 -5.39 -8.07 -0.04
CA GLN A 43 -4.25 -7.69 0.78
C GLN A 43 -3.54 -6.43 0.28
N GLU A 44 -3.41 -6.27 -1.04
CA GLU A 44 -2.86 -5.07 -1.65
C GLU A 44 -3.80 -3.89 -1.36
N LEU A 45 -5.12 -4.09 -1.48
CA LEU A 45 -6.12 -3.08 -1.15
C LEU A 45 -6.05 -2.70 0.34
N LEU A 46 -6.00 -3.68 1.25
CA LEU A 46 -5.97 -3.41 2.69
C LEU A 46 -4.71 -2.64 3.14
N ARG A 47 -3.58 -2.85 2.46
CA ARG A 47 -2.30 -2.17 2.74
C ARG A 47 -2.16 -0.84 2.00
N GLY A 48 -2.62 -0.81 0.76
CA GLY A 48 -2.44 0.28 -0.18
C GLY A 48 -3.54 1.33 -0.15
N ASP A 49 -4.76 0.98 0.28
CA ASP A 49 -5.86 1.93 0.48
C ASP A 49 -5.66 2.72 1.78
N MET A 50 -5.02 3.88 1.62
CA MET A 50 -4.68 4.78 2.72
C MET A 50 -5.83 5.73 3.05
N ASN A 51 -6.69 6.06 2.07
CA ASN A 51 -7.81 6.97 2.25
C ASN A 51 -9.13 6.24 2.66
N GLY A 52 -9.18 4.91 2.54
CA GLY A 52 -10.33 4.07 2.87
C GLY A 52 -11.45 4.11 1.83
N ASP A 53 -11.17 4.50 0.59
CA ASP A 53 -12.18 4.66 -0.46
C ASP A 53 -12.47 3.36 -1.22
N GLY A 54 -11.73 2.28 -0.93
CA GLY A 54 -11.84 0.97 -1.56
C GLY A 54 -11.11 0.86 -2.90
N PHE A 55 -10.30 1.84 -3.28
CA PHE A 55 -9.53 1.86 -4.52
C PHE A 55 -8.09 2.31 -4.27
N ILE A 56 -7.14 1.62 -4.88
CA ILE A 56 -5.76 2.12 -4.93
C ILE A 56 -5.65 3.17 -6.03
N ARG A 57 -5.31 4.41 -5.65
CA ARG A 57 -5.12 5.55 -6.55
C ARG A 57 -3.85 6.33 -6.22
N ILE A 58 -3.57 7.35 -7.02
CA ILE A 58 -2.46 8.28 -6.81
C ILE A 58 -2.57 9.01 -5.44
N GLU A 59 -3.76 9.14 -4.89
CA GLU A 59 -4.00 9.76 -3.57
C GLU A 59 -3.38 8.93 -2.45
N ASP A 60 -3.41 7.60 -2.56
CA ASP A 60 -2.78 6.70 -1.60
C ASP A 60 -1.27 6.77 -1.69
N VAL A 61 -0.73 6.85 -2.90
CA VAL A 61 0.71 7.07 -3.14
C VAL A 61 1.17 8.35 -2.44
N MET A 62 0.41 9.44 -2.60
CA MET A 62 0.71 10.71 -1.93
C MET A 62 0.59 10.61 -0.40
N SER A 63 -0.32 9.78 0.10
CA SER A 63 -0.48 9.52 1.52
C SER A 63 0.71 8.76 2.10
N VAL A 64 1.20 7.72 1.42
CA VAL A 64 2.43 7.00 1.80
C VAL A 64 3.64 7.94 1.76
N CYS A 65 3.81 8.72 0.69
CA CYS A 65 4.87 9.75 0.62
C CYS A 65 4.82 10.73 1.80
N ARG A 66 3.63 11.14 2.23
CA ARG A 66 3.45 12.02 3.40
C ARG A 66 3.83 11.32 4.71
N VAL A 67 3.53 10.03 4.86
CA VAL A 67 3.95 9.23 6.01
C VAL A 67 5.47 9.13 6.05
N ILE A 68 6.12 8.80 4.93
CA ILE A 68 7.59 8.75 4.81
C ILE A 68 8.21 10.10 5.16
N ALA A 69 7.65 11.21 4.66
CA ALA A 69 8.15 12.54 4.94
C ALA A 69 8.03 12.94 6.42
N ARG A 70 7.06 12.39 7.16
CA ARG A 70 6.87 12.61 8.60
C ARG A 70 7.75 11.74 9.49
N GLN A 71 8.31 10.66 8.95
CA GLN A 71 9.24 9.78 9.67
C GLN A 71 10.67 10.32 9.74
N LYS A 72 10.94 11.49 9.15
CA LYS A 72 12.25 12.17 9.21
C LYS A 72 12.43 12.99 10.49
#